data_AF-A0A5C6ZK44-F1
#
_entry.id   AF-A0A5C6ZK44-F1
#
_cell.length_a   1.000
_cell.length_b   1.000
_cell.length_c   1.000
_cell.angle_alpha   90.00
_cell.angle_beta   90.00
_cell.angle_gamma   90.00
#
_symmetry.space_group_name_H-M   'P 1'
#
loop_
_entity.id
_entity.type
_entity.pdbx_description
1 polymer ?
#
loop_
_entity_poly.entity_id
_entity_poly.type
_entity_poly.pdbx_seq_one_letter_code
_entity_poly.pdbx_strand_id
1 'polypeptide(L)'
;MKTLEDLFEHQLKDLYSAETQLIEAIPKMVKHAKDSKLKKAFEDHLEETKQQKTRLEEVCKALDIDPKGETCKAMEGLVKEAEGFIKEKKDDDVTNAGLIAEAQRIEHYEISGYGTAIRYAKELGHKEIAKKLKKTLDEEYGADDKLNKMAEQRLNREAID
;
A
#
# COMPACT_ATOMS: atom_id res chain seq x y z
N MET A 1 8.64 7.68 22.25
CA MET A 1 8.83 8.78 21.29
C MET A 1 8.74 10.10 22.01
N LYS A 2 9.77 10.94 21.90
CA LYS A 2 9.89 12.26 22.51
C LYS A 2 10.32 13.34 21.51
N THR A 3 10.92 12.96 20.37
CA THR A 3 11.37 13.90 19.33
C THR A 3 10.75 13.61 17.97
N LEU A 4 10.99 14.50 17.00
CA LEU A 4 10.57 14.30 15.61
C LEU A 4 11.36 13.16 14.95
N GLU A 5 12.62 12.98 15.32
CA GLU A 5 13.45 11.85 14.90
C GLU A 5 12.87 10.51 15.39
N ASP A 6 12.48 10.41 16.67
CA ASP A 6 11.82 9.21 17.20
C ASP A 6 10.52 8.90 16.44
N LEU A 7 9.74 9.93 16.12
CA LEU A 7 8.50 9.79 15.39
C LEU A 7 8.75 9.40 13.94
N PHE A 8 9.76 9.97 13.29
CA PHE A 8 10.15 9.62 11.93
C PHE A 8 10.65 8.18 11.83
N GLU A 9 11.49 7.74 12.77
CA GLU A 9 11.90 6.33 12.87
C GLU A 9 10.69 5.41 13.01
N HIS A 10 9.77 5.72 13.93
CA HIS A 10 8.55 4.94 14.09
C HIS A 10 7.75 4.87 12.77
N GLN A 11 7.59 5.98 12.04
CA GLN A 11 6.88 5.98 10.76
C GLN A 11 7.56 5.08 9.70
N LEU A 12 8.89 5.10 9.62
CA LEU A 12 9.62 4.23 8.68
C LEU A 12 9.46 2.75 9.01
N LYS A 13 9.48 2.40 10.30
CA LYS A 13 9.30 1.01 10.77
C LYS A 13 7.87 0.53 10.57
N ASP A 14 6.88 1.40 10.81
CA ASP A 14 5.47 1.14 10.54
C ASP A 14 5.23 0.89 9.04
N LEU A 15 5.72 1.77 8.16
CA LEU A 15 5.65 1.57 6.70
C LEU A 15 6.35 0.28 6.25
N TYR A 16 7.55 -0.01 6.78
CA TYR A 16 8.26 -1.25 6.43
C TYR A 16 7.48 -2.50 6.84
N SER A 17 6.79 -2.45 7.98
CA SER A 17 5.88 -3.51 8.42
C SER A 17 4.67 -3.63 7.50
N ALA A 18 4.06 -2.51 7.09
CA ALA A 18 2.91 -2.48 6.19
C ALA A 18 3.25 -3.14 4.84
N GLU A 19 4.32 -2.69 4.20
CA GLU A 19 4.83 -3.22 2.92
C GLU A 19 5.13 -4.73 3.00
N THR A 20 5.71 -5.17 4.12
CA THR A 20 5.97 -6.59 4.34
C THR A 20 4.68 -7.41 4.41
N GLN A 21 3.65 -6.90 5.09
CA GLN A 21 2.36 -7.56 5.17
C GLN A 21 1.66 -7.59 3.81
N LEU A 22 1.76 -6.51 3.02
CA LEU A 22 1.17 -6.46 1.67
C LEU A 22 1.80 -7.45 0.70
N ILE A 23 3.12 -7.64 0.72
CA ILE A 23 3.80 -8.66 -0.09
C ILE A 23 3.20 -10.06 0.14
N GLU A 24 2.74 -10.35 1.36
CA GLU A 24 2.08 -11.63 1.69
C GLU A 24 0.59 -11.64 1.34
N ALA A 25 -0.08 -10.49 1.36
CA ALA A 25 -1.52 -10.35 1.13
C ALA A 25 -1.89 -10.28 -0.36
N ILE A 26 -1.16 -9.51 -1.17
CA ILE A 26 -1.48 -9.26 -2.58
C ILE A 26 -1.64 -10.56 -3.40
N PRO A 27 -0.81 -11.61 -3.25
CA PRO A 27 -1.02 -12.87 -3.96
C PRO A 27 -2.40 -13.50 -3.74
N LYS A 28 -3.02 -13.27 -2.57
CA LYS A 28 -4.39 -13.72 -2.27
C LYS A 28 -5.40 -12.90 -3.07
N MET A 29 -5.19 -11.59 -3.22
CA MET A 29 -6.05 -10.73 -4.04
C MET A 29 -5.97 -11.09 -5.53
N VAL A 30 -4.76 -11.33 -6.05
CA VAL A 30 -4.53 -11.81 -7.43
C VAL A 30 -5.32 -13.11 -7.71
N LYS A 31 -5.27 -14.06 -6.78
CA LYS A 31 -5.96 -15.35 -6.92
C LYS A 31 -7.48 -15.20 -7.02
N HIS A 32 -8.07 -14.22 -6.34
CA HIS A 32 -9.52 -14.06 -6.24
C HIS A 32 -10.11 -13.03 -7.21
N ALA A 33 -9.29 -12.13 -7.76
CA ALA A 33 -9.70 -11.28 -8.85
C ALA A 33 -10.22 -12.12 -10.02
N LYS A 34 -11.28 -11.66 -10.68
CA LYS A 34 -11.94 -12.36 -11.80
C LYS A 34 -11.65 -11.68 -13.13
N ASP A 35 -11.53 -10.36 -13.11
CA ASP A 35 -11.08 -9.57 -14.26
C ASP A 35 -9.56 -9.71 -14.47
N SER A 36 -9.15 -9.96 -15.72
CA SER A 36 -7.74 -10.14 -16.05
C SER A 36 -6.90 -8.87 -15.92
N LYS A 37 -7.50 -7.68 -16.11
CA LYS A 37 -6.80 -6.41 -15.92
C LYS A 37 -6.60 -6.15 -14.42
N LEU A 38 -7.59 -6.46 -13.59
CA LEU A 38 -7.47 -6.34 -12.14
C LEU A 38 -6.39 -7.27 -11.58
N LYS A 39 -6.35 -8.53 -12.05
CA LYS A 39 -5.24 -9.45 -11.72
C LYS A 39 -3.88 -8.84 -12.06
N LYS A 40 -3.77 -8.33 -13.28
CA LYS A 40 -2.52 -7.73 -13.76
C LYS A 40 -2.10 -6.52 -12.93
N ALA A 41 -3.05 -5.67 -12.52
CA ALA A 41 -2.77 -4.54 -11.64
C ALA A 41 -2.23 -4.98 -10.28
N PHE A 42 -2.81 -6.02 -9.67
CA PHE A 42 -2.28 -6.56 -8.41
C PHE A 42 -0.92 -7.23 -8.57
N GLU A 43 -0.66 -7.94 -9.67
CA GLU A 43 0.65 -8.51 -9.96
C GLU A 43 1.72 -7.42 -10.14
N ASP A 44 1.39 -6.34 -10.87
CA ASP A 44 2.28 -5.20 -11.05
C ASP A 44 2.54 -4.49 -9.72
N HIS A 45 1.49 -4.26 -8.93
CA HIS A 45 1.61 -3.63 -7.63
C HIS A 45 2.47 -4.47 -6.68
N LEU A 46 2.34 -5.81 -6.67
CA LEU A 46 3.23 -6.69 -5.87
C LEU A 46 4.72 -6.47 -6.19
N GLU A 47 5.08 -6.26 -7.46
CA GLU A 47 6.46 -5.98 -7.84
C GLU A 47 6.89 -4.55 -7.47
N GLU A 48 5.96 -3.58 -7.49
CA GLU A 48 6.17 -2.23 -6.96
C GLU A 48 6.41 -2.29 -5.43
N THR A 49 5.54 -2.94 -4.65
CA THR A 49 5.65 -3.18 -3.18
C THR A 49 6.98 -3.79 -2.76
N LYS A 50 7.48 -4.78 -3.51
CA LYS A 50 8.81 -5.36 -3.23
C LYS A 50 9.92 -4.32 -3.38
N GLN A 51 9.85 -3.47 -4.39
CA GLN A 51 10.82 -2.40 -4.61
C GLN A 51 10.68 -1.28 -3.58
N GLN A 52 9.45 -0.95 -3.17
CA GLN A 52 9.14 0.04 -2.14
C GLN A 52 9.71 -0.40 -0.78
N LYS A 53 9.52 -1.67 -0.40
CA LYS A 53 10.20 -2.28 0.75
C LYS A 53 11.72 -2.18 0.68
N THR A 54 12.34 -2.54 -0.45
CA THR A 54 13.80 -2.38 -0.61
C THR A 54 14.23 -0.92 -0.48
N ARG A 55 13.42 0.03 -0.96
CA ARG A 55 13.68 1.46 -0.82
C ARG A 55 13.63 1.90 0.65
N LEU A 56 12.72 1.36 1.45
CA LEU A 56 12.69 1.58 2.89
C LEU A 56 13.92 0.98 3.59
N GLU A 57 14.39 -0.21 3.18
CA GLU A 57 15.63 -0.80 3.71
C GLU A 57 16.84 0.11 3.43
N GLU A 58 16.93 0.69 2.23
CA GLU A 58 17.97 1.67 1.90
C GLU A 58 17.87 2.95 2.75
N VAL A 59 16.65 3.46 2.96
CA VAL A 59 16.39 4.64 3.78
C VAL A 59 16.78 4.39 5.24
N CYS A 60 16.34 3.28 5.83
CA CYS A 60 16.67 2.92 7.20
C CYS A 60 18.17 2.70 7.36
N LYS A 61 18.83 2.02 6.42
CA LYS A 61 20.28 1.86 6.42
C LYS A 61 21.03 3.20 6.36
N ALA A 62 20.55 4.17 5.60
CA ALA A 62 21.16 5.49 5.51
C ALA A 62 21.02 6.31 6.82
N LEU A 63 20.07 5.95 7.67
CA LEU A 63 19.78 6.59 8.96
C LEU A 63 20.29 5.79 10.16
N ASP A 64 20.94 4.63 9.93
CA ASP A 64 21.34 3.69 10.98
C ASP A 64 20.15 3.18 11.83
N ILE A 65 19.00 2.98 11.19
CA ILE A 65 17.76 2.46 11.78
C ILE A 65 17.61 0.97 11.44
N ASP A 66 17.26 0.14 12.43
CA ASP A 66 16.74 -1.21 12.16
C ASP A 66 15.25 -1.11 11.80
N PRO A 67 14.85 -1.43 10.54
CA PRO A 67 13.45 -1.35 10.12
C PRO A 67 12.54 -2.36 10.83
N LYS A 68 13.10 -3.37 11.52
CA LYS A 68 12.34 -4.44 12.19
C LYS A 68 11.91 -4.05 13.60
N GLY A 69 10.98 -4.83 14.15
CA GLY A 69 10.55 -4.74 15.55
C GLY A 69 9.29 -3.91 15.79
N GLU A 70 8.68 -3.36 14.72
CA GLU A 70 7.36 -2.73 14.77
C GLU A 70 6.35 -3.55 13.96
N THR A 71 5.09 -3.57 14.39
CA THR A 71 3.98 -4.20 13.65
C THR A 71 2.93 -3.16 13.33
N CYS A 72 2.76 -2.91 12.03
CA CYS A 72 1.73 -2.01 11.55
C CYS A 72 0.34 -2.63 11.75
N LYS A 73 -0.34 -2.23 12.82
CA LYS A 73 -1.69 -2.73 13.17
C LYS A 73 -2.76 -2.24 12.21
N ALA A 74 -2.56 -1.06 11.61
CA ALA A 74 -3.51 -0.52 10.64
C ALA A 74 -3.52 -1.36 9.37
N MET A 75 -2.34 -1.64 8.80
CA MET A 75 -2.22 -2.53 7.64
C MET A 75 -2.71 -3.95 7.97
N GLU A 76 -2.40 -4.47 9.16
CA GLU A 76 -2.91 -5.77 9.59
C GLU A 76 -4.45 -5.82 9.56
N GLY A 77 -5.09 -4.73 10.01
CA GLY A 77 -6.55 -4.57 9.95
C GLY A 77 -7.07 -4.54 8.52
N LEU A 78 -6.47 -3.72 7.64
CA LEU A 78 -6.88 -3.58 6.25
C LEU A 78 -6.71 -4.90 5.47
N VAL A 79 -5.60 -5.62 5.69
CA VAL A 79 -5.38 -6.95 5.11
C VAL A 79 -6.43 -7.94 5.61
N LYS A 80 -6.80 -7.91 6.90
CA LYS A 80 -7.86 -8.76 7.45
C LYS A 80 -9.24 -8.42 6.86
N GLU A 81 -9.54 -7.15 6.61
CA GLU A 81 -10.77 -6.72 5.92
C GLU A 81 -10.81 -7.29 4.49
N ALA A 82 -9.73 -7.12 3.72
CA ALA A 82 -9.61 -7.68 2.38
C ALA A 82 -9.74 -9.22 2.36
N GLU A 83 -9.09 -9.92 3.29
CA GLU A 83 -9.21 -11.37 3.42
C GLU A 83 -10.61 -11.83 3.85
N GLY A 84 -11.27 -11.07 4.73
CA GLY A 84 -12.66 -11.29 5.12
C GLY A 84 -13.58 -11.18 3.92
N PHE A 85 -13.42 -10.10 3.14
CA PHE A 85 -14.16 -9.86 1.91
C PHE A 85 -14.00 -11.02 0.91
N ILE A 86 -12.77 -11.51 0.73
CA ILE A 86 -12.43 -12.62 -0.19
C ILE A 86 -13.13 -13.93 0.18
N LYS A 87 -13.40 -14.18 1.47
CA LYS A 87 -14.02 -15.44 1.95
C LYS A 87 -15.52 -15.52 1.67
N GLU A 88 -16.17 -14.39 1.41
CA GLU A 88 -17.60 -14.34 1.15
C GLU A 88 -17.90 -14.78 -0.29
N LYS A 89 -18.90 -15.65 -0.45
CA LYS A 89 -19.35 -16.09 -1.78
C LYS A 89 -20.15 -14.99 -2.46
N LYS A 90 -19.66 -14.51 -3.60
CA LYS A 90 -20.22 -13.41 -4.38
C LYS A 90 -20.20 -13.76 -5.88
N ASP A 91 -20.94 -13.00 -6.67
CA ASP A 91 -20.77 -13.00 -8.12
C ASP A 91 -19.39 -12.40 -8.50
N ASP A 92 -18.90 -12.71 -9.70
CA ASP A 92 -17.60 -12.27 -10.20
C ASP A 92 -17.49 -10.74 -10.27
N ASP A 93 -18.57 -10.03 -10.64
CA ASP A 93 -18.55 -8.57 -10.69
C ASP A 93 -18.49 -7.95 -9.29
N VAL A 94 -19.33 -8.43 -8.36
CA VAL A 94 -19.28 -7.98 -6.96
C VAL A 94 -17.91 -8.27 -6.33
N THR A 95 -17.30 -9.40 -6.68
CA THR A 95 -15.95 -9.77 -6.23
C THR A 95 -14.92 -8.74 -6.70
N ASN A 96 -14.90 -8.41 -8.00
CA ASN A 96 -13.98 -7.39 -8.52
C ASN A 96 -14.23 -6.00 -7.90
N ALA A 97 -15.49 -5.63 -7.67
CA ALA A 97 -15.85 -4.35 -7.06
C ALA A 97 -15.23 -4.18 -5.69
N GLY A 98 -15.45 -5.16 -4.80
CA GLY A 98 -14.93 -5.04 -3.46
C GLY A 98 -13.42 -5.26 -3.40
N LEU A 99 -12.83 -6.09 -4.26
CA LEU A 99 -11.36 -6.17 -4.34
C LEU A 99 -10.72 -4.82 -4.69
N ILE A 100 -11.33 -4.06 -5.60
CA ILE A 100 -10.90 -2.68 -5.90
C ILE A 100 -11.06 -1.81 -4.66
N ALA A 101 -12.24 -1.83 -4.01
CA ALA A 101 -12.50 -0.99 -2.84
C ALA A 101 -11.54 -1.28 -1.67
N GLU A 102 -11.25 -2.55 -1.39
CA GLU A 102 -10.30 -2.96 -0.34
C GLU A 102 -8.87 -2.56 -0.69
N ALA A 103 -8.46 -2.70 -1.97
CA ALA A 103 -7.16 -2.22 -2.42
C ALA A 103 -7.03 -0.70 -2.27
N GLN A 104 -8.04 0.08 -2.64
CA GLN A 104 -7.97 1.54 -2.51
C GLN A 104 -7.86 2.01 -1.05
N ARG A 105 -8.47 1.29 -0.10
CA ARG A 105 -8.27 1.57 1.33
C ARG A 105 -6.83 1.37 1.78
N ILE A 106 -6.19 0.32 1.27
CA ILE A 106 -4.77 0.04 1.46
C ILE A 106 -3.92 1.18 0.86
N GLU A 107 -4.14 1.53 -0.42
CA GLU A 107 -3.41 2.62 -1.09
C GLU A 107 -3.51 3.95 -0.31
N HIS A 108 -4.71 4.31 0.14
CA HIS A 108 -4.93 5.55 0.88
C HIS A 108 -4.21 5.57 2.23
N TYR A 109 -4.09 4.43 2.90
CA TYR A 109 -3.29 4.32 4.11
C TYR A 109 -1.80 4.56 3.82
N GLU A 110 -1.27 3.95 2.76
CA GLU A 110 0.14 4.12 2.37
C GLU A 110 0.44 5.55 1.87
N ILE A 111 -0.44 6.13 1.06
CA ILE A 111 -0.37 7.54 0.63
C ILE A 111 -0.26 8.48 1.83
N SER A 112 -1.09 8.26 2.85
CA SER A 112 -1.06 9.04 4.10
C SER A 112 0.25 8.84 4.86
N GLY A 113 0.71 7.59 5.00
CA GLY A 113 1.94 7.24 5.71
C GLY A 113 3.18 7.83 5.03
N TYR A 114 3.35 7.61 3.73
CA TYR A 114 4.47 8.15 2.95
C TYR A 114 4.44 9.67 2.88
N GLY A 115 3.26 10.29 2.69
CA GLY A 115 3.13 11.75 2.74
C GLY A 115 3.64 12.35 4.04
N THR A 116 3.32 11.71 5.17
CA THR A 116 3.79 12.09 6.51
C THR A 116 5.30 11.89 6.66
N ALA A 117 5.82 10.72 6.28
CA ALA A 117 7.25 10.40 6.37
C ALA A 117 8.12 11.36 5.52
N ILE A 118 7.65 11.75 4.33
CA ILE A 118 8.32 12.75 3.47
C ILE A 118 8.37 14.11 4.16
N ARG A 119 7.29 14.51 4.85
CA ARG A 119 7.26 15.79 5.56
C ARG A 119 8.29 15.81 6.69
N TYR A 120 8.33 14.76 7.51
CA TYR A 120 9.31 14.65 8.60
C TYR A 120 10.74 14.59 8.07
N ALA A 121 11.00 13.81 7.03
CA ALA A 121 12.32 13.76 6.39
C ALA A 121 12.79 15.15 5.93
N LYS A 122 11.89 16.00 5.39
CA LYS A 122 12.23 17.38 5.00
C LYS A 122 12.52 18.27 6.20
N GLU A 123 11.72 18.19 7.25
CA GLU A 123 11.90 18.99 8.48
C GLU A 123 13.21 18.65 9.20
N LEU A 124 13.60 17.38 9.20
CA LEU A 124 14.87 16.89 9.75
C LEU A 124 16.07 17.13 8.81
N GLY A 125 15.87 17.73 7.63
CA GLY A 125 16.93 18.06 6.68
C GLY A 125 17.38 16.90 5.77
N HIS A 126 16.74 15.74 5.83
CA HIS A 126 17.03 14.56 5.01
C HIS A 126 16.45 14.66 3.58
N LYS A 127 16.91 15.63 2.79
CA LYS A 127 16.37 15.92 1.45
C LYS A 127 16.43 14.73 0.48
N GLU A 128 17.51 13.96 0.48
CA GLU A 128 17.64 12.79 -0.41
C GLU A 128 16.74 11.63 0.01
N ILE A 129 16.51 11.46 1.32
CA ILE A 129 15.55 10.47 1.85
C ILE A 129 14.13 10.88 1.46
N ALA A 130 13.78 12.17 1.61
CA ALA A 130 12.48 12.68 1.18
C ALA A 130 12.23 12.43 -0.31
N LYS A 131 13.25 12.54 -1.18
CA LYS A 131 13.14 12.20 -2.60
C LYS A 131 12.89 10.72 -2.83
N LYS A 132 13.60 9.84 -2.11
CA LYS A 132 13.37 8.38 -2.18
C LYS A 132 11.94 8.03 -1.78
N LEU A 133 11.49 8.51 -0.63
CA LEU A 133 10.12 8.26 -0.15
C LEU A 133 9.07 8.86 -1.09
N LYS A 134 9.34 10.01 -1.71
CA LYS A 134 8.45 10.61 -2.72
C LYS A 134 8.29 9.72 -3.95
N LYS A 135 9.32 8.98 -4.35
CA LYS A 135 9.20 8.00 -5.44
C LYS A 135 8.18 6.91 -5.09
N THR A 136 8.21 6.39 -3.86
CA THR A 136 7.19 5.44 -3.42
C THR A 136 5.80 6.07 -3.45
N LEU A 137 5.65 7.27 -2.86
CA LEU A 137 4.35 7.96 -2.84
C LEU A 137 3.76 8.16 -4.25
N ASP A 138 4.60 8.44 -5.25
CA ASP A 138 4.16 8.57 -6.65
C ASP A 138 3.74 7.23 -7.27
N GLU A 139 4.38 6.13 -6.87
CA GLU A 139 3.98 4.77 -7.25
C GLU A 139 2.59 4.45 -6.65
N GLU A 140 2.33 4.76 -5.37
CA GLU A 140 1.00 4.50 -4.74
C GLU A 140 -0.12 5.34 -5.34
N TYR A 141 0.13 6.63 -5.61
CA TYR A 141 -0.85 7.43 -6.36
C TYR A 141 -1.11 6.86 -7.76
N GLY A 142 -0.10 6.28 -8.39
CA GLY A 142 -0.24 5.60 -9.67
C GLY A 142 -1.06 4.32 -9.57
N ALA A 143 -0.90 3.55 -8.49
CA ALA A 143 -1.70 2.36 -8.21
C ALA A 143 -3.16 2.71 -7.95
N ASP A 144 -3.44 3.69 -7.09
CA ASP A 144 -4.82 4.15 -6.81
C ASP A 144 -5.50 4.73 -8.07
N ASP A 145 -4.80 5.52 -8.89
CA ASP A 145 -5.37 6.04 -10.15
C ASP A 145 -5.72 4.91 -11.14
N LYS A 146 -4.90 3.85 -11.22
CA LYS A 146 -5.23 2.64 -12.00
C LYS A 146 -6.51 1.99 -11.46
N LEU A 147 -6.65 1.85 -10.14
CA LEU A 147 -7.82 1.27 -9.49
C LEU A 147 -9.09 2.11 -9.71
N ASN A 148 -8.99 3.43 -9.59
CA ASN A 148 -10.09 4.37 -9.88
C ASN A 148 -10.60 4.21 -11.31
N LYS A 149 -9.69 4.17 -12.30
CA LYS A 149 -10.07 3.95 -13.70
C LYS A 149 -10.77 2.61 -13.91
N MET A 150 -10.36 1.56 -13.20
CA MET A 150 -11.04 0.27 -13.26
C MET A 150 -12.43 0.33 -12.61
N ALA A 151 -12.58 1.02 -11.47
CA ALA A 151 -13.86 1.23 -10.82
C ALA A 151 -14.85 2.00 -11.73
N GLU A 152 -14.41 3.11 -12.33
CA GLU A 152 -15.22 3.90 -13.26
C GLU A 152 -15.62 3.11 -14.51
N GLN A 153 -14.70 2.34 -15.09
CA GLN A 153 -15.01 1.47 -16.23
C GLN A 153 -16.07 0.40 -15.88
N ARG A 154 -16.14 -0.04 -14.62
CA ARG A 154 -17.18 -0.97 -14.15
C ARG A 154 -18.52 -0.30 -13.92
N LEU A 155 -18.57 0.96 -13.48
CA LEU A 155 -19.83 1.73 -13.43
C LEU A 155 -20.49 1.85 -14.81
N ASN A 156 -19.68 1.85 -15.87
CA ASN A 156 -20.14 1.86 -17.25
C ASN A 156 -20.60 0.48 -17.79
N ARG A 157 -20.60 -0.58 -16.97
CA ARG A 157 -20.88 -1.97 -17.37
C ARG A 157 -22.18 -2.57 -16.79
N GLU A 158 -23.09 -1.76 -16.24
CA GLU A 158 -24.29 -2.25 -15.55
C GLU A 158 -23.96 -3.14 -14.34
N ALA A 159 -23.40 -2.54 -13.29
CA ALA A 159 -23.39 -3.13 -11.95
C ALA A 159 -24.61 -2.68 -11.11
N ILE A 160 -25.60 -2.08 -11.76
CA ILE A 160 -26.82 -1.55 -11.16
C ILE A 160 -27.95 -2.50 -11.55
N ASP A 161 -28.08 -3.61 -10.83
CA ASP A 161 -29.34 -4.28 -10.46
C ASP A 161 -29.06 -5.56 -9.64
#